data_AF-A0A0N4WPS4-F1
#
_entry.id   AF-A0A0N4WPS4-F1
#
_cell.length_a   1.000
_cell.length_b   1.000
_cell.length_c   1.000
_cell.angle_alpha   90.00
_cell.angle_beta   90.00
_cell.angle_gamma   90.00
#
_symmetry.space_group_name_H-M   'P 1'
#
loop_
_entity.id
_entity.type
_entity.pdbx_description
1 polymer ?
#
loop_
_entity_poly.entity_id
_entity_poly.type
_entity_poly.pdbx_seq_one_letter_code
_entity_poly.pdbx_strand_id
1 'polypeptide(L)' 'MVPPLLQPIQLRRVELPNFDGDITQYHDFWSSFRTAVHYKDALSPATKFIYLTNSLKGSAALMIRLRSISA' A
#
# COMPACT_ATOMS: atom_id res chain seq x y z
N MET A 1 -25.55 -28.57 -25.19
CA MET A 1 -24.71 -28.43 -23.98
C MET A 1 -24.11 -27.03 -24.00
N VAL A 2 -24.39 -26.20 -22.99
CA VAL A 2 -23.88 -24.82 -22.91
C VAL A 2 -22.51 -24.87 -22.21
N PRO A 3 -21.45 -24.23 -22.73
CA PRO A 3 -20.16 -24.22 -22.06
C PRO A 3 -20.29 -23.51 -20.71
N PRO A 4 -19.57 -23.92 -19.66
CA PRO A 4 -19.54 -23.16 -18.42
C PRO A 4 -18.95 -21.78 -18.74
N LEU A 5 -19.73 -20.73 -18.53
CA LEU A 5 -19.21 -19.37 -18.56
C LEU A 5 -18.07 -19.33 -17.53
N LEU A 6 -16.85 -19.03 -17.98
CA LEU A 6 -15.70 -18.85 -17.10
C LEU A 6 -16.05 -17.73 -16.13
N GLN A 7 -16.50 -18.10 -14.92
CA GLN A 7 -16.83 -17.13 -13.91
C GLN A 7 -15.52 -16.42 -13.54
N PRO A 8 -15.42 -15.09 -13.74
CA PRO A 8 -14.21 -14.39 -13.39
C PRO A 8 -13.98 -14.56 -11.88
N ILE A 9 -12.81 -15.10 -11.53
CA ILE A 9 -12.37 -15.18 -10.14
C ILE A 9 -12.31 -13.74 -9.62
N GLN A 10 -13.27 -13.37 -8.76
CA GLN A 10 -13.22 -12.10 -8.05
C GLN A 10 -12.13 -12.20 -6.98
N LEU A 11 -10.94 -11.75 -7.35
CA LEU A 11 -9.86 -11.55 -6.39
C LEU A 11 -10.31 -10.48 -5.39
N ARG A 12 -10.26 -10.83 -4.09
CA ARG A 12 -10.49 -9.86 -3.02
C ARG A 12 -9.55 -8.69 -3.23
N ARG A 13 -10.10 -7.47 -3.15
CA ARG A 13 -9.31 -6.25 -3.20
C ARG A 13 -8.27 -6.33 -2.08
N VAL A 14 -7.00 -6.38 -2.45
CA VAL A 14 -5.90 -6.41 -1.48
C VAL A 14 -5.96 -5.12 -0.69
N GLU A 15 -6.22 -5.22 0.61
CA GLU A 15 -6.13 -4.10 1.52
C GLU A 15 -4.67 -3.71 1.71
N LEU A 16 -4.43 -2.41 1.87
CA LEU A 16 -3.08 -1.92 2.13
C LEU A 16 -2.68 -2.27 3.58
N PRO A 17 -1.52 -2.88 3.79
CA PRO A 17 -1.04 -3.19 5.14
C PRO A 17 -0.74 -1.90 5.90
N ASN A 18 -0.82 -1.97 7.23
CA ASN A 18 -0.32 -0.89 8.08
C ASN A 18 1.09 -1.18 8.56
N PHE A 19 1.88 -0.12 8.78
CA PHE A 19 3.24 -0.20 9.30
C PHE A 19 3.47 0.84 10.38
N ASP A 20 3.84 0.41 11.56
CA ASP A 20 4.04 1.28 12.74
C ASP A 20 5.51 1.67 12.98
N GLY A 21 6.44 1.00 12.30
CA GLY A 21 7.87 1.19 12.45
C GLY A 21 8.64 -0.06 12.89
N ASP A 22 7.98 -1.18 13.16
CA ASP A 22 8.65 -2.44 13.50
C ASP A 22 9.46 -2.97 12.30
N ILE A 23 10.79 -2.90 12.41
CA ILE A 23 11.72 -3.32 11.34
C ILE A 23 11.56 -4.79 10.96
N THR A 24 11.10 -5.65 11.88
CA THR A 24 10.87 -7.08 11.60
C THR A 24 9.73 -7.30 10.61
N GLN A 25 8.77 -6.37 10.56
CA GLN A 25 7.61 -6.41 9.67
C GLN A 25 7.84 -5.64 8.36
N TYR A 26 8.95 -4.92 8.25
CA TYR A 26 9.21 -4.02 7.12
C TYR A 26 9.19 -4.75 5.77
N HIS A 27 9.77 -5.94 5.70
CA HIS A 27 9.84 -6.69 4.44
C HIS A 27 8.45 -7.07 3.92
N ASP A 28 7.59 -7.58 4.81
CA ASP A 28 6.24 -8.01 4.47
C ASP A 28 5.34 -6.83 4.12
N PHE A 29 5.46 -5.75 4.89
CA PHE A 29 4.84 -4.46 4.57
C PHE A 29 5.24 -3.98 3.17
N TRP A 30 6.54 -3.90 2.89
CA TRP A 30 7.05 -3.35 1.65
C TRP A 30 6.74 -4.22 0.43
N SER A 31 6.76 -5.55 0.58
CA SER A 31 6.33 -6.49 -0.47
C SER A 31 4.86 -6.25 -0.87
N SER A 32 3.98 -6.15 0.12
CA SER A 32 2.56 -5.91 -0.08
C SER A 32 2.26 -4.52 -0.65
N PHE A 33 2.92 -3.48 -0.12
CA PHE A 33 2.78 -2.11 -0.61
C PHE A 33 3.26 -1.97 -2.06
N ARG A 34 4.38 -2.60 -2.41
CA ARG A 34 4.90 -2.55 -3.79
C ARG A 34 3.93 -3.15 -4.79
N THR A 35 3.39 -4.31 -4.47
CA THR A 35 2.42 -5.03 -5.30
C THR A 35 1.10 -4.25 -5.44
N ALA A 36 0.62 -3.67 -4.35
CA ALA A 36 -0.68 -2.99 -4.34
C ALA A 36 -0.64 -1.57 -4.94
N VAL A 37 0.50 -0.87 -4.85
CA VAL A 37 0.61 0.58 -5.16
C VAL A 37 1.82 0.90 -6.04
N HIS A 38 3.03 0.46 -5.68
CA HIS A 38 4.25 0.92 -6.34
C HIS A 38 4.31 0.52 -7.83
N TYR A 39 3.93 -0.71 -8.16
CA TYR A 39 3.92 -1.23 -9.53
C TYR A 39 2.71 -0.78 -10.36
N LYS A 40 1.79 0.01 -9.80
CA LYS A 40 0.68 0.57 -10.56
C LYS A 40 1.14 1.84 -11.26
N ASP A 41 1.43 1.74 -12.55
CA ASP A 41 1.85 2.87 -13.37
C ASP A 41 0.75 3.93 -13.56
N ALA A 42 -0.51 3.53 -13.41
CA ALA A 42 -1.65 4.43 -13.42
C ALA A 42 -1.67 5.42 -12.23
N LEU A 43 -0.89 5.17 -11.17
CA LEU A 43 -0.82 6.06 -10.01
C LEU A 43 0.34 7.04 -10.16
N SER A 44 0.04 8.33 -10.00
CA SER A 44 1.09 9.37 -9.95
C SER A 44 2.01 9.17 -8.73
N PRO A 45 3.27 9.67 -8.77
CA PRO A 45 4.15 9.64 -7.61
C PRO A 45 3.53 10.27 -6.35
N ALA A 46 2.80 11.39 -6.50
CA ALA A 46 2.10 12.04 -5.39
C ALA A 46 1.00 11.14 -4.80
N THR A 47 0.22 10.47 -5.65
CA THR A 47 -0.80 9.50 -5.20
C THR A 47 -0.17 8.31 -4.50
N LYS A 48 0.95 7.77 -5.02
CA LYS A 48 1.71 6.70 -4.37
C LYS A 48 2.23 7.15 -2.98
N PHE A 49 2.67 8.39 -2.86
CA PHE A 49 3.10 8.97 -1.59
C PHE A 49 1.94 9.07 -0.59
N ILE A 50 0.75 9.51 -1.00
CA ILE A 50 -0.44 9.55 -0.13
C ILE A 50 -0.81 8.15 0.38
N TYR A 51 -0.75 7.13 -0.49
CA TYR A 51 -0.98 5.75 -0.06
C TYR A 51 0.06 5.29 0.96
N LEU A 52 1.34 5.66 0.76
CA LEU A 52 2.39 5.37 1.71
C LEU A 52 2.08 6.01 3.06
N THR A 53 1.79 7.31 3.11
CA THR A 53 1.51 8.01 4.37
C THR A 53 0.31 7.45 5.11
N ASN A 54 -0.75 7.06 4.39
CA ASN A 54 -1.94 6.46 4.99
C ASN A 54 -1.70 5.02 5.49
N SER A 55 -0.69 4.35 4.96
CA SER A 55 -0.29 3.01 5.41
C SER A 55 0.59 3.07 6.67
N LEU A 56 1.13 4.22 7.03
CA LEU A 56 1.94 4.38 8.23
C LEU A 56 1.07 4.64 9.47
N LYS A 57 1.49 4.12 10.63
CA LYS A 57 0.89 4.34 11.95
C LYS A 57 1.98 4.67 12.97
N GLY A 58 1.57 5.05 14.18
CA GLY A 58 2.46 5.24 15.32
C GLY A 58 3.68 6.13 15.03
N SER A 59 4.85 5.67 15.44
CA SER A 59 6.13 6.38 15.27
C SER A 59 6.47 6.59 13.79
N ALA A 60 6.19 5.61 12.92
CA ALA A 60 6.45 5.76 11.48
C ALA A 60 5.62 6.89 10.85
N ALA A 61 4.35 7.02 11.22
CA ALA A 61 3.51 8.12 10.76
C ALA A 61 4.00 9.49 11.28
N LEU A 62 4.46 9.54 12.55
CA LEU A 62 4.98 10.77 13.15
C LEU A 62 6.19 11.30 12.39
N MET A 63 7.13 10.41 12.01
CA MET A 63 8.36 10.80 11.31
C MET A 63 8.11 11.48 9.97
N ILE A 64 7.10 11.02 9.21
CA ILE A 64 6.75 11.69 7.95
C ILE A 64 6.06 13.05 8.20
N ARG A 65 5.18 13.15 9.20
CA ARG A 65 4.46 14.39 9.50
C ARG A 65 5.40 15.50 9.99
N LEU A 66 6.43 15.15 10.78
CA LEU A 66 7.44 16.10 11.25
C LEU A 66 8.22 16.76 10.11
N ARG A 67 8.44 16.05 9.00
CA ARG A 67 9.15 16.57 7.83
C ARG A 67 8.39 17.70 7.10
N SER A 68 7.10 17.90 7.38
CA SER A 68 6.29 18.97 6.79
C SER A 68 6.34 20.30 7.58
N ILE A 69 6.97 20.35 8.76
CA ILE A 69 7.00 21.55 9.63
C ILE A 69 8.30 22.36 9.45
N SER A 70 9.19 21.95 8.55
CA SER A 70 10.50 22.60 8.35
C SER A 70 10.71 23.19 6.95
N ALA A 71 9.63 23.47 6.21
CA ALA A 71 9.69 24.15 4.92
C ALA A 71 9.24 25.61 5.04
#